data_AF-W5M985-F1
#
_entry.id   AF-W5M985-F1
#
_cell.length_a   1.000
_cell.length_b   1.000
_cell.length_c   1.000
_cell.angle_alpha   90.00
_cell.angle_beta   90.00
_cell.angle_gamma   90.00
#
_symmetry.space_group_name_H-M   'P 1'
#
loop_
_entity.id
_entity.type
_entity.pdbx_description
1 polymer ?
#
loop_
_entity_poly.entity_id
_entity_poly.type
_entity_poly.pdbx_seq_one_letter_code
_entity_poly.pdbx_strand_id
1 'polypeptide(L)'
;MLTSPNLTLSWEIASTIGLNLSSAELQRHMELSHRPMKICIISVLGALIILGNVAVILVIASSVSGWSRNTRYFLISLTGADAALALVVMPLNLYVSLVKDREDPDPYCHAVAFFNSTVYATCIYSLATISLERYIAVFYPLKYTTVMTKNKTRVLIAFAWFFPPVVLVPISIPDGIIKVYFSSASLVCNPVYSTNVAYSLTLTCLIFFPCSIVMTFANCRLWVAARRQRHKLKNRDLRGRSRPDSASRVLVPVMIVYYTCWTPCMMTILYTAISGTAVPEWLEFVAVWLPSANGFLNCIVYFWINHSFRRKFCLMGHRLCLQLCPAVGKVGGYRAPGGVSVVGSAWDNNNSLQERSCSVSSNCTLLPQVVESCI
;
A
#
# COMPACT_ATOMS: atom_id res chain seq x y z
N MET A 1 36.71 6.32 -11.78
CA MET A 1 36.92 5.12 -12.63
C MET A 1 36.62 3.88 -11.81
N LEU A 2 35.40 3.38 -11.90
CA LEU A 2 35.01 2.05 -11.40
C LEU A 2 34.21 1.43 -12.54
N THR A 3 34.89 0.79 -13.48
CA THR A 3 34.27 0.01 -14.55
C THR A 3 33.58 -1.18 -13.90
N SER A 4 32.27 -1.32 -14.13
CA SER A 4 31.49 -2.44 -13.64
C SER A 4 32.00 -3.76 -14.26
N PRO A 5 32.07 -4.86 -13.50
CA PRO A 5 32.54 -6.16 -14.00
C PRO A 5 31.67 -6.76 -15.12
N ASN A 6 30.48 -6.21 -15.33
CA ASN A 6 29.60 -6.60 -16.44
C ASN A 6 30.06 -6.02 -17.78
N LEU A 7 30.70 -4.83 -17.81
CA LEU A 7 31.28 -4.29 -19.04
C LEU A 7 32.47 -5.12 -19.51
N THR A 8 33.20 -5.75 -18.56
CA THR A 8 34.35 -6.58 -18.89
C THR A 8 33.97 -7.89 -19.60
N LEU A 9 32.95 -8.56 -19.09
CA LEU A 9 32.49 -9.82 -19.69
C LEU A 9 31.85 -9.59 -21.08
N SER A 10 31.17 -8.46 -21.27
CA SER A 10 30.57 -8.11 -22.57
C SER A 10 31.60 -7.74 -23.65
N TRP A 11 32.76 -7.17 -23.30
CA TRP A 11 33.80 -6.91 -24.31
C TRP A 11 34.49 -8.19 -24.76
N GLU A 12 34.65 -9.18 -23.87
CA GLU A 12 35.21 -10.50 -24.24
C GLU A 12 34.29 -11.21 -25.23
N ILE A 13 32.98 -11.13 -25.04
CA ILE A 13 32.01 -11.71 -25.97
C ILE A 13 31.98 -10.93 -27.30
N ALA A 14 32.02 -9.59 -27.26
CA ALA A 14 32.03 -8.76 -28.48
C ALA A 14 33.31 -8.92 -29.30
N SER A 15 34.48 -9.06 -28.64
CA SER A 15 35.77 -9.29 -29.29
C SER A 15 35.84 -10.71 -29.88
N THR A 16 35.21 -11.70 -29.25
CA THR A 16 35.09 -13.07 -29.77
C THR A 16 34.19 -13.14 -31.02
N ILE A 17 33.24 -12.20 -31.18
CA ILE A 17 32.29 -12.14 -32.31
C ILE A 17 32.77 -11.21 -33.44
N GLY A 18 33.91 -10.52 -33.29
CA GLY A 18 34.48 -9.67 -34.35
C GLY A 18 33.69 -8.38 -34.66
N LEU A 19 32.83 -7.94 -33.74
CA LEU A 19 32.07 -6.70 -33.88
C LEU A 19 32.93 -5.52 -33.38
N ASN A 20 33.50 -4.73 -34.30
CA ASN A 20 34.11 -3.42 -34.02
C ASN A 20 33.02 -2.41 -33.68
N LEU A 21 32.41 -2.56 -32.51
CA LEU A 21 31.30 -1.74 -32.08
C LEU A 21 31.82 -0.81 -30.97
N SER A 22 31.63 0.49 -31.13
CA SER A 22 32.13 1.48 -30.17
C SER A 22 31.50 1.27 -28.79
N SER A 23 32.16 1.70 -27.71
CA SER A 23 31.61 1.64 -26.35
C SER A 23 30.22 2.28 -26.25
N ALA A 24 29.93 3.30 -27.07
CA ALA A 24 28.62 3.94 -27.17
C ALA A 24 27.55 3.07 -27.85
N GLU A 25 27.93 2.26 -28.84
CA GLU A 25 27.02 1.32 -29.52
C GLU A 25 26.75 0.07 -28.68
N LEU A 26 27.75 -0.43 -27.94
CA LEU A 26 27.59 -1.48 -26.92
C LEU A 26 26.60 -1.05 -25.83
N GLN A 27 26.76 0.17 -25.31
CA GLN A 27 25.88 0.71 -24.29
C GLN A 27 24.45 0.90 -24.82
N ARG A 28 24.29 1.38 -26.07
CA ARG A 28 22.97 1.42 -26.74
C ARG A 28 22.35 0.03 -26.91
N HIS A 29 23.12 -0.98 -27.31
CA HIS A 29 22.62 -2.34 -27.47
C HIS A 29 22.17 -2.98 -26.15
N MET A 30 22.92 -2.76 -25.06
CA MET A 30 22.50 -3.19 -23.72
C MET A 30 21.24 -2.47 -23.24
N GLU A 31 21.15 -1.15 -23.41
CA GLU A 31 19.96 -0.36 -23.06
C GLU A 31 18.73 -0.81 -23.84
N LEU A 32 18.88 -1.08 -25.14
CA LEU A 32 17.78 -1.56 -26.00
C LEU A 32 17.34 -2.98 -25.64
N SER A 33 18.28 -3.83 -25.20
CA SER A 33 18.00 -5.20 -24.73
C SER A 33 17.27 -5.22 -23.38
N HIS A 34 17.62 -4.31 -22.46
CA HIS A 34 17.01 -4.25 -21.13
C HIS A 34 15.65 -3.54 -21.10
N ARG A 35 15.38 -2.64 -22.05
CA ARG A 35 14.11 -1.91 -22.14
C ARG A 35 12.85 -2.79 -22.18
N PRO A 36 12.73 -3.85 -23.01
CA PRO A 36 11.56 -4.73 -22.98
C PRO A 36 11.41 -5.47 -21.64
N MET A 37 12.51 -5.83 -20.98
CA MET A 37 12.49 -6.43 -19.64
C MET A 37 11.93 -5.44 -18.60
N LYS A 38 12.40 -4.18 -18.60
CA LYS A 38 11.89 -3.10 -17.73
C LYS A 38 10.39 -2.88 -17.95
N ILE A 39 9.93 -2.80 -19.20
CA ILE A 39 8.51 -2.65 -19.57
C ILE A 39 7.66 -3.82 -19.07
N CYS A 40 8.17 -5.05 -19.21
CA CYS A 40 7.50 -6.25 -18.70
C CYS A 40 7.32 -6.19 -17.17
N ILE A 41 8.37 -5.80 -16.43
CA ILE A 41 8.33 -5.63 -14.97
C ILE A 41 7.27 -4.58 -14.58
N ILE A 42 7.26 -3.42 -15.24
CA ILE A 42 6.30 -2.34 -14.98
C ILE A 42 4.86 -2.83 -15.23
N SER A 43 4.65 -3.55 -16.33
CA SER A 43 3.33 -4.07 -16.70
C SER A 43 2.82 -5.11 -15.70
N VAL A 44 3.69 -6.04 -15.28
CA VAL A 44 3.37 -7.04 -14.25
C VAL A 44 3.07 -6.37 -12.92
N LEU A 45 3.87 -5.38 -12.50
CA LEU A 45 3.66 -4.62 -11.27
C LEU A 45 2.29 -3.90 -11.30
N GLY A 46 1.98 -3.23 -12.42
CA GLY A 46 0.68 -2.58 -12.61
C GLY A 46 -0.50 -3.56 -12.50
N ALA A 47 -0.40 -4.72 -13.16
CA ALA A 47 -1.42 -5.77 -13.07
C ALA A 47 -1.62 -6.28 -11.63
N LEU A 48 -0.52 -6.51 -10.89
CA LEU A 48 -0.59 -6.94 -9.48
C LEU A 48 -1.25 -5.88 -8.59
N ILE A 49 -0.96 -4.59 -8.79
CA ILE A 49 -1.58 -3.50 -8.05
C ILE A 49 -3.09 -3.45 -8.34
N ILE A 50 -3.51 -3.59 -9.61
CA ILE A 50 -4.94 -3.64 -9.98
C ILE A 50 -5.64 -4.80 -9.29
N LEU A 51 -5.10 -6.02 -9.41
CA LEU A 51 -5.68 -7.23 -8.80
C LEU A 51 -5.77 -7.11 -7.27
N GLY A 52 -4.73 -6.57 -6.64
CA GLY A 52 -4.70 -6.31 -5.19
C GLY A 52 -5.80 -5.35 -4.76
N ASN A 53 -5.95 -4.22 -5.45
CA ASN A 53 -6.96 -3.22 -5.13
C ASN A 53 -8.39 -3.74 -5.31
N VAL A 54 -8.66 -4.49 -6.38
CA VAL A 54 -9.97 -5.16 -6.59
C VAL A 54 -10.28 -6.08 -5.41
N ALA A 55 -9.32 -6.89 -4.96
CA ALA A 55 -9.49 -7.76 -3.80
C ALA A 55 -9.82 -6.98 -2.52
N VAL A 56 -9.15 -5.85 -2.27
CA VAL A 56 -9.43 -5.02 -1.08
C VAL A 56 -10.82 -4.40 -1.14
N ILE A 57 -11.23 -3.85 -2.28
CA ILE A 57 -12.56 -3.27 -2.48
C ILE A 57 -13.65 -4.32 -2.21
N LEU A 58 -13.50 -5.52 -2.76
CA LEU A 58 -14.42 -6.63 -2.53
C LEU A 58 -14.52 -6.99 -1.04
N VAL A 59 -13.41 -6.99 -0.31
CA VAL A 59 -13.44 -7.28 1.13
C VAL A 59 -14.06 -6.15 1.94
N ILE A 60 -13.81 -4.88 1.60
CA ILE A 60 -14.49 -3.74 2.23
C ILE A 60 -16.00 -3.82 1.98
N ALA A 61 -16.42 -4.16 0.75
CA ALA A 61 -17.82 -4.33 0.37
C ALA A 61 -18.50 -5.51 1.10
N SER A 62 -17.76 -6.57 1.41
CA SER A 62 -18.26 -7.77 2.11
C SER A 62 -18.63 -7.55 3.59
N SER A 63 -18.71 -6.29 4.05
CA SER A 63 -19.15 -5.87 5.39
C SER A 63 -18.48 -6.67 6.52
N VAL A 64 -17.14 -6.61 6.61
CA VAL A 64 -16.41 -7.13 7.79
C VAL A 64 -16.98 -6.51 9.06
N SER A 65 -17.53 -7.36 9.93
CA SER A 65 -18.00 -6.94 11.25
C SER A 65 -16.77 -6.60 12.12
N GLY A 66 -16.85 -5.50 12.86
CA GLY A 66 -15.79 -5.06 13.78
C GLY A 66 -14.94 -3.86 13.36
N TRP A 67 -15.10 -3.31 12.15
CA TRP A 67 -14.47 -2.02 11.79
C TRP A 67 -15.42 -0.85 12.00
N SER A 68 -14.91 0.23 12.60
CA SER A 68 -15.67 1.47 12.77
C SER A 68 -15.98 2.11 11.41
N ARG A 69 -17.02 2.96 11.36
CA ARG A 69 -17.37 3.69 10.12
C ARG A 69 -16.21 4.57 9.62
N ASN A 70 -15.51 5.24 10.53
CA ASN A 70 -14.38 6.12 10.19
C ASN A 70 -13.19 5.32 9.65
N THR A 71 -12.90 4.17 10.26
CA THR A 71 -11.90 3.22 9.75
C THR A 71 -12.18 2.85 8.29
N ARG A 72 -13.44 2.58 7.93
CA ARG A 72 -13.82 2.23 6.56
C ARG A 72 -13.53 3.38 5.59
N TYR A 73 -13.78 4.63 5.97
CA TYR A 73 -13.45 5.77 5.10
C TYR A 73 -11.95 5.93 4.84
N PHE A 74 -11.10 5.74 5.85
CA PHE A 74 -9.65 5.79 5.64
C PHE A 74 -9.16 4.64 4.76
N LEU A 75 -9.71 3.43 4.93
CA LEU A 75 -9.41 2.29 4.06
C LEU A 75 -9.86 2.54 2.62
N ILE A 76 -11.05 3.10 2.41
CA ILE A 76 -11.54 3.50 1.08
C ILE A 76 -10.62 4.56 0.46
N SER A 77 -10.18 5.55 1.24
CA SER A 77 -9.23 6.57 0.79
C SER A 77 -7.91 5.94 0.33
N LEU A 78 -7.34 5.00 1.11
CA LEU A 78 -6.13 4.29 0.74
C LEU A 78 -6.31 3.48 -0.54
N THR A 79 -7.40 2.70 -0.65
CA THR A 79 -7.69 1.96 -1.89
C THR A 79 -7.91 2.88 -3.09
N GLY A 80 -8.44 4.09 -2.87
CA GLY A 80 -8.58 5.09 -3.93
C GLY A 80 -7.23 5.60 -4.41
N ALA A 81 -6.30 5.86 -3.49
CA ALA A 81 -4.93 6.29 -3.82
C ALA A 81 -4.15 5.19 -4.56
N ASP A 82 -4.22 3.95 -4.06
CA ASP A 82 -3.62 2.79 -4.71
C ASP A 82 -4.27 2.49 -6.08
N ALA A 83 -5.57 2.74 -6.25
CA ALA A 83 -6.24 2.65 -7.55
C ALA A 83 -5.80 3.76 -8.52
N ALA A 84 -5.60 4.98 -8.04
CA ALA A 84 -5.05 6.06 -8.85
C ALA A 84 -3.63 5.73 -9.33
N LEU A 85 -2.82 5.07 -8.50
CA LEU A 85 -1.51 4.56 -8.91
C LEU A 85 -1.65 3.57 -10.07
N ALA A 86 -2.53 2.59 -9.94
CA ALA A 86 -2.76 1.56 -10.96
C ALA A 86 -3.39 2.07 -12.26
N LEU A 87 -4.37 2.98 -12.17
CA LEU A 87 -5.21 3.38 -13.31
C LEU A 87 -4.75 4.67 -13.99
N VAL A 88 -3.97 5.50 -13.30
CA VAL A 88 -3.46 6.77 -13.85
C VAL A 88 -1.95 6.69 -14.03
N VAL A 89 -1.22 6.41 -12.96
CA VAL A 89 0.26 6.48 -12.98
C VAL A 89 0.87 5.35 -13.81
N MET A 90 0.43 4.09 -13.66
CA MET A 90 0.98 2.99 -14.45
C MET A 90 0.76 3.17 -15.96
N PRO A 91 -0.45 3.50 -16.47
CA PRO A 91 -0.65 3.68 -17.91
C PRO A 91 0.10 4.88 -18.48
N LEU A 92 0.19 5.99 -17.75
CA LEU A 92 0.97 7.15 -18.16
C LEU A 92 2.46 6.78 -18.31
N ASN A 93 3.04 6.10 -17.32
CA ASN A 93 4.43 5.67 -17.40
C ASN A 93 4.67 4.62 -18.49
N LEU A 94 3.74 3.69 -18.70
CA LEU A 94 3.83 2.71 -19.79
C LEU A 94 3.80 3.39 -21.17
N TYR A 95 2.91 4.37 -21.36
CA TYR A 95 2.85 5.14 -22.59
C TYR A 95 4.17 5.89 -22.86
N VAL A 96 4.70 6.61 -21.86
CA VAL A 96 6.00 7.29 -22.00
C VAL A 96 7.12 6.28 -22.29
N SER A 97 7.12 5.13 -21.60
CA SER A 97 8.11 4.07 -21.80
C SER A 97 8.14 3.52 -23.24
N LEU A 98 7.00 3.52 -23.93
CA LEU A 98 6.84 3.01 -25.29
C LEU A 98 7.12 4.05 -26.37
N VAL A 99 6.77 5.32 -26.11
CA VAL A 99 6.83 6.39 -27.12
C VAL A 99 8.14 7.18 -27.07
N LYS A 100 8.76 7.33 -25.89
CA LYS A 100 9.96 8.16 -25.75
C LYS A 100 11.24 7.37 -25.85
N ASP A 101 12.11 7.81 -26.77
CA ASP A 101 13.43 7.22 -26.98
C ASP A 101 14.59 8.15 -26.59
N ARG A 102 14.31 9.44 -26.32
CA ARG A 102 15.33 10.46 -26.00
C ARG A 102 14.86 11.44 -24.93
N GLU A 103 15.85 12.10 -24.32
CA GLU A 103 15.69 13.13 -23.27
C GLU A 103 15.25 14.49 -23.83
N ASP A 104 14.25 14.50 -24.72
CA ASP A 104 13.74 15.76 -25.26
C ASP A 104 12.76 16.43 -24.28
N PRO A 105 12.85 17.76 -24.09
CA PRO A 105 11.93 18.50 -23.25
C PRO A 105 10.52 18.44 -23.85
N ASP A 106 9.59 17.88 -23.07
CA ASP A 106 8.22 17.65 -23.53
C ASP A 106 7.22 18.02 -22.41
N PRO A 107 6.22 18.86 -22.70
CA PRO A 107 5.19 19.24 -21.74
C PRO A 107 4.41 18.04 -21.20
N TYR A 108 4.24 16.97 -21.98
CA TYR A 108 3.61 15.74 -21.49
C TYR A 108 4.41 15.09 -20.37
N CYS A 109 5.75 15.19 -20.39
CA CYS A 109 6.59 14.65 -19.33
C CYS A 109 6.36 15.35 -17.99
N HIS A 110 6.13 16.66 -18.02
CA HIS A 110 5.82 17.45 -16.82
C HIS A 110 4.48 17.02 -16.21
N ALA A 111 3.47 16.77 -17.04
CA ALA A 111 2.19 16.23 -16.58
C ALA A 111 2.35 14.84 -15.94
N VAL A 112 3.10 13.93 -16.57
CA VAL A 112 3.37 12.58 -16.03
C VAL A 112 4.13 12.64 -14.72
N ALA A 113 5.20 13.45 -14.62
CA ALA A 113 5.95 13.64 -13.39
C ALA A 113 5.09 14.22 -12.26
N PHE A 114 4.18 15.15 -12.58
CA PHE A 114 3.22 15.71 -11.64
C PHE A 114 2.26 14.64 -11.10
N PHE A 115 1.64 13.85 -11.97
CA PHE A 115 0.73 12.77 -11.54
C PHE A 115 1.46 11.70 -10.73
N ASN A 116 2.66 11.29 -11.15
CA ASN A 116 3.51 10.36 -10.42
C ASN A 116 3.74 10.87 -8.99
N SER A 117 4.32 12.06 -8.86
CA SER A 117 4.69 12.64 -7.57
C SER A 117 3.47 12.83 -6.67
N THR A 118 2.36 13.32 -7.23
CA THR A 118 1.13 13.62 -6.50
C THR A 118 0.48 12.37 -5.95
N VAL A 119 0.29 11.34 -6.78
CA VAL A 119 -0.36 10.10 -6.35
C VAL A 119 0.50 9.38 -5.31
N TYR A 120 1.83 9.33 -5.51
CA TYR A 120 2.74 8.78 -4.51
C TYR A 120 2.63 9.51 -3.16
N ALA A 121 2.64 10.84 -3.17
CA ALA A 121 2.49 11.63 -1.95
C ALA A 121 1.11 11.43 -1.28
N THR A 122 0.02 11.34 -2.06
CA THR A 122 -1.32 11.00 -1.54
C THR A 122 -1.36 9.62 -0.90
N CYS A 123 -0.65 8.62 -1.44
CA CYS A 123 -0.49 7.30 -0.80
C CYS A 123 0.24 7.41 0.55
N ILE A 124 1.32 8.20 0.64
CA ILE A 124 2.06 8.43 1.90
C ILE A 124 1.14 9.05 2.96
N TYR A 125 0.40 10.12 2.64
CA TYR A 125 -0.53 10.74 3.59
C TYR A 125 -1.68 9.81 3.99
N SER A 126 -2.19 9.01 3.06
CA SER A 126 -3.24 8.02 3.35
C SER A 126 -2.75 6.96 4.34
N LEU A 127 -1.49 6.53 4.24
CA LEU A 127 -0.88 5.61 5.21
C LEU A 127 -0.68 6.27 6.58
N ALA A 128 -0.20 7.51 6.61
CA ALA A 128 -0.02 8.27 7.84
C ALA A 128 -1.33 8.47 8.59
N THR A 129 -2.40 8.82 7.88
CA THR A 129 -3.74 9.00 8.47
C THR A 129 -4.33 7.70 8.99
N ILE A 130 -4.15 6.57 8.29
CA ILE A 130 -4.53 5.24 8.81
C ILE A 130 -3.75 4.91 10.08
N SER A 131 -2.44 5.13 10.10
CA SER A 131 -1.62 4.84 11.28
C SER A 131 -2.02 5.69 12.48
N LEU A 132 -2.33 6.97 12.26
CA LEU A 132 -2.87 7.87 13.28
C LEU A 132 -4.25 7.40 13.80
N GLU A 133 -5.15 6.99 12.90
CA GLU A 133 -6.45 6.46 13.27
C GLU A 133 -6.32 5.22 14.16
N ARG A 134 -5.44 4.29 13.78
CA ARG A 134 -5.18 3.07 14.54
C ARG A 134 -4.59 3.35 15.90
N TYR A 135 -3.66 4.29 15.98
CA TYR A 135 -3.12 4.75 17.25
C TYR A 135 -4.24 5.26 18.17
N ILE A 136 -5.11 6.14 17.67
CA ILE A 136 -6.19 6.72 18.50
C ILE A 136 -7.20 5.64 18.92
N ALA A 137 -7.57 4.73 18.01
CA ALA A 137 -8.51 3.65 18.32
C ALA A 137 -8.01 2.71 19.42
N VAL A 138 -6.71 2.40 19.44
CA VAL A 138 -6.13 1.46 20.41
C VAL A 138 -5.82 2.13 21.75
N PHE A 139 -5.25 3.34 21.74
CA PHE A 139 -4.84 4.02 22.96
C PHE A 139 -5.96 4.82 23.64
N TYR A 140 -7.00 5.21 22.89
CA TYR A 140 -8.13 6.00 23.39
C TYR A 140 -9.49 5.39 23.00
N PRO A 141 -9.76 4.11 23.30
CA PRO A 141 -10.95 3.41 22.81
C PRO A 141 -12.27 4.07 23.24
N LEU A 142 -12.39 4.53 24.49
CA LEU A 142 -13.61 5.16 25.02
C LEU A 142 -13.84 6.58 24.48
N LYS A 143 -12.77 7.26 24.07
CA LYS A 143 -12.83 8.64 23.54
C LYS A 143 -12.76 8.67 22.01
N TYR A 144 -12.64 7.52 21.35
CA TYR A 144 -12.41 7.44 19.90
C TYR A 144 -13.49 8.20 19.12
N THR A 145 -14.77 7.99 19.42
CA THR A 145 -15.89 8.62 18.70
C THR A 145 -15.96 10.14 18.90
N THR A 146 -15.48 10.64 20.04
CA THR A 146 -15.42 12.07 20.35
C THR A 146 -14.17 12.73 19.74
N VAL A 147 -13.04 12.02 19.73
CA VAL A 147 -11.78 12.52 19.16
C VAL A 147 -11.82 12.47 17.64
N MET A 148 -12.21 11.32 17.06
CA MET A 148 -12.35 11.07 15.62
C MET A 148 -13.80 11.24 15.19
N THR A 149 -14.21 12.49 15.01
CA THR A 149 -15.54 12.82 14.48
C THR A 149 -15.58 12.64 12.95
N LYS A 150 -16.78 12.49 12.39
CA LYS A 150 -16.98 12.38 10.93
C LYS A 150 -16.40 13.57 10.16
N ASN A 151 -16.45 14.77 10.74
CA ASN A 151 -15.92 15.98 10.11
C ASN A 151 -14.38 15.94 10.10
N LYS A 152 -13.74 15.57 11.22
CA LYS A 152 -12.28 15.42 11.28
C LYS A 152 -11.79 14.34 10.31
N THR A 153 -12.49 13.21 10.21
CA THR A 153 -12.17 12.17 9.21
C THR A 153 -12.25 12.71 7.78
N ARG A 154 -13.30 13.46 7.43
CA ARG A 154 -13.42 14.10 6.10
C ARG A 154 -12.31 15.10 5.83
N VAL A 155 -11.96 15.94 6.81
CA VAL A 155 -10.87 16.93 6.69
C VAL A 155 -9.51 16.24 6.50
N LEU A 156 -9.21 15.18 7.25
CA LEU A 156 -7.96 14.44 7.11
C LEU A 156 -7.82 13.76 5.74
N ILE A 157 -8.92 13.18 5.23
CA ILE A 157 -8.96 12.60 3.89
C ILE A 157 -8.79 13.71 2.84
N ALA A 158 -9.56 14.80 2.93
CA ALA A 158 -9.43 15.92 2.00
C ALA A 158 -8.00 16.48 1.98
N PHE A 159 -7.37 16.65 3.15
CA PHE A 159 -5.98 17.06 3.25
C PHE A 159 -5.04 16.08 2.52
N ALA A 160 -5.18 14.78 2.73
CA ALA A 160 -4.35 13.77 2.07
C ALA A 160 -4.46 13.78 0.53
N TRP A 161 -5.61 14.19 -0.02
CA TRP A 161 -5.85 14.25 -1.46
C TRP A 161 -5.51 15.60 -2.10
N PHE A 162 -5.74 16.71 -1.40
CA PHE A 162 -5.59 18.04 -1.98
C PHE A 162 -4.28 18.73 -1.62
N PHE A 163 -3.70 18.45 -0.45
CA PHE A 163 -2.43 19.05 -0.07
C PHE A 163 -1.30 18.65 -1.03
N PRO A 164 -1.09 17.36 -1.38
CA PRO A 164 0.02 16.98 -2.25
C PRO A 164 -0.02 17.61 -3.65
N PRO A 165 -1.14 17.58 -4.41
CA PRO A 165 -1.19 18.25 -5.69
C PRO A 165 -0.82 19.74 -5.58
N VAL A 166 -1.33 20.45 -4.55
CA VAL A 166 -1.07 21.88 -4.38
C VAL A 166 0.42 22.19 -4.22
N VAL A 167 1.15 21.45 -3.38
CA VAL A 167 2.60 21.68 -3.22
C VAL A 167 3.44 21.18 -4.41
N LEU A 168 2.91 20.24 -5.21
CA LEU A 168 3.60 19.63 -6.35
C LEU A 168 3.26 20.28 -7.69
N VAL A 169 2.29 21.20 -7.76
CA VAL A 169 1.94 21.98 -8.98
C VAL A 169 3.16 22.54 -9.70
N PRO A 170 4.20 23.09 -9.04
CA PRO A 170 5.38 23.59 -9.75
C PRO A 170 6.09 22.59 -10.67
N ILE A 171 5.93 21.27 -10.44
CA ILE A 171 6.47 20.20 -11.30
C ILE A 171 5.76 20.15 -12.67
N SER A 172 4.49 20.57 -12.74
CA SER A 172 3.71 20.51 -13.98
C SER A 172 3.97 21.68 -14.94
N ILE A 173 4.66 22.73 -14.48
CA ILE A 173 4.89 23.97 -15.24
C ILE A 173 6.21 23.85 -16.01
N PRO A 174 6.18 23.80 -17.36
CA PRO A 174 7.40 23.86 -18.18
C PRO A 174 8.16 25.17 -17.91
N ASP A 175 9.50 25.11 -17.92
CA ASP A 175 10.40 26.24 -17.59
C ASP A 175 10.16 26.86 -16.20
N GLY A 176 9.53 26.09 -15.30
CA GLY A 176 9.28 26.49 -13.92
C GLY A 176 10.49 26.36 -12.99
N ILE A 177 10.18 26.22 -11.70
CA ILE A 177 11.18 26.17 -10.61
C ILE A 177 12.01 24.88 -10.65
N ILE A 178 11.47 23.81 -11.25
CA ILE A 178 12.10 22.49 -11.33
C ILE A 178 12.02 21.95 -12.76
N LYS A 179 13.15 21.48 -13.29
CA LYS A 179 13.20 20.84 -14.61
C LYS A 179 12.75 19.39 -14.50
N VAL A 180 12.09 18.88 -15.53
CA VAL A 180 11.69 17.47 -15.65
C VAL A 180 12.35 16.89 -16.89
N TYR A 181 12.87 15.67 -16.78
CA TYR A 181 13.46 14.93 -17.90
C TYR A 181 12.90 13.51 -17.93
N PHE A 182 12.93 12.89 -19.11
CA PHE A 182 12.65 11.47 -19.24
C PHE A 182 13.93 10.68 -18.97
N SER A 183 13.89 9.75 -18.03
CA SER A 183 15.02 8.88 -17.73
C SER A 183 14.86 7.53 -18.43
N SER A 184 15.79 7.20 -19.33
CA SER A 184 15.87 5.87 -19.97
C SER A 184 16.24 4.76 -18.97
N ALA A 185 16.91 5.13 -17.86
CA ALA A 185 17.28 4.20 -16.80
C ALA A 185 16.03 3.64 -16.10
N SER A 186 15.13 4.52 -15.69
CA SER A 186 13.92 4.19 -14.93
C SER A 186 12.64 4.10 -15.77
N LEU A 187 12.69 4.50 -17.05
CA LEU A 187 11.56 4.60 -18.00
C LEU A 187 10.41 5.48 -17.49
N VAL A 188 10.74 6.56 -16.79
CA VAL A 188 9.75 7.51 -16.26
C VAL A 188 10.20 8.95 -16.44
N CYS A 189 9.24 9.87 -16.32
CA CYS A 189 9.52 11.30 -16.22
C CYS A 189 9.88 11.66 -14.79
N ASN A 190 11.15 12.03 -14.56
CA ASN A 190 11.68 12.38 -13.25
C ASN A 190 11.96 13.88 -13.15
N PRO A 191 11.57 14.54 -12.04
CA PRO A 191 12.01 15.89 -11.76
C PRO A 191 13.49 15.91 -11.34
N VAL A 192 14.24 16.89 -11.83
CA VAL A 192 15.65 17.11 -11.49
C VAL A 192 15.74 17.87 -10.17
N TYR A 193 15.75 17.12 -9.07
CA TYR A 193 15.76 17.69 -7.71
C TYR A 193 16.98 18.58 -7.38
N SER A 194 18.08 18.45 -8.13
CA SER A 194 19.27 19.32 -7.99
C SER A 194 19.07 20.71 -8.60
N THR A 195 18.09 20.92 -9.47
CA THR A 195 17.81 22.23 -10.10
C THR A 195 17.46 23.28 -9.06
N ASN A 196 16.65 22.89 -8.07
CA ASN A 196 16.26 23.76 -6.96
C ASN A 196 16.24 22.97 -5.66
N VAL A 197 17.41 22.94 -5.01
CA VAL A 197 17.61 22.20 -3.75
C VAL A 197 16.66 22.69 -2.65
N ALA A 198 16.39 23.99 -2.58
CA ALA A 198 15.47 24.56 -1.58
C ALA A 198 14.05 24.03 -1.75
N TYR A 199 13.54 23.96 -2.99
CA TYR A 199 12.23 23.38 -3.29
C TYR A 199 12.20 21.87 -2.99
N SER A 200 13.23 21.13 -3.39
CA SER A 200 13.35 19.68 -3.12
C SER A 200 13.38 19.35 -1.63
N LEU A 201 14.13 20.13 -0.84
CA LEU A 201 14.13 20.02 0.62
C LEU A 201 12.77 20.40 1.21
N THR A 202 12.11 21.44 0.68
CA THR A 202 10.76 21.83 1.10
C THR A 202 9.76 20.71 0.88
N LEU A 203 9.77 20.06 -0.29
CA LEU A 203 8.92 18.89 -0.57
C LEU A 203 9.19 17.74 0.39
N THR A 204 10.47 17.42 0.64
CA THR A 204 10.87 16.37 1.58
C THR A 204 10.37 16.69 3.00
N CYS A 205 10.52 17.94 3.44
CA CYS A 205 10.08 18.42 4.74
C CYS A 205 8.56 18.46 4.91
N LEU A 206 7.82 18.79 3.86
CA LEU A 206 6.36 18.89 3.94
C LEU A 206 5.68 17.53 3.75
N ILE A 207 6.20 16.65 2.90
CA ILE A 207 5.56 15.38 2.54
C ILE A 207 6.11 14.23 3.36
N PHE A 208 7.43 13.99 3.27
CA PHE A 208 8.02 12.76 3.80
C PHE A 208 8.19 12.78 5.32
N PHE A 209 8.82 13.83 5.88
CA PHE A 209 9.10 13.87 7.32
C PHE A 209 7.86 13.83 8.22
N PRO A 210 6.81 14.64 8.04
CA PRO A 210 5.64 14.60 8.93
C PRO A 210 4.93 13.25 8.85
N CYS A 211 4.80 12.68 7.65
CA CYS A 211 4.21 11.35 7.48
C CYS A 211 5.06 10.27 8.15
N SER A 212 6.38 10.27 7.94
CA SER A 212 7.30 9.32 8.57
C SER A 212 7.32 9.44 10.09
N ILE A 213 7.24 10.66 10.65
CA ILE A 213 7.15 10.89 12.10
C ILE A 213 5.85 10.28 12.65
N VAL A 214 4.70 10.59 12.03
CA VAL A 214 3.41 10.06 12.46
C VAL A 214 3.37 8.54 12.35
N MET A 215 3.81 7.99 11.20
CA MET A 215 3.89 6.56 10.94
C MET A 215 4.78 5.86 11.97
N THR A 216 6.02 6.33 12.17
CA THR A 216 6.94 5.74 13.14
C THR A 216 6.38 5.82 14.53
N PHE A 217 5.97 7.01 14.98
CA PHE A 217 5.47 7.20 16.33
C PHE A 217 4.27 6.30 16.62
N ALA A 218 3.25 6.32 15.77
CA ALA A 218 2.04 5.53 15.93
C ALA A 218 2.34 4.02 15.98
N ASN A 219 3.08 3.52 14.99
CA ASN A 219 3.34 2.09 14.86
C ASN A 219 4.34 1.58 15.91
N CYS A 220 5.37 2.36 16.28
CA CYS A 220 6.28 2.02 17.38
C CYS A 220 5.55 1.93 18.72
N ARG A 221 4.72 2.93 19.06
CA ARG A 221 3.94 2.91 20.30
C ARG A 221 3.01 1.70 20.34
N LEU A 222 2.35 1.42 19.23
CA LEU A 222 1.47 0.27 19.11
C LEU A 222 2.21 -1.07 19.25
N TRP A 223 3.38 -1.19 18.63
CA TRP A 223 4.24 -2.37 18.77
C TRP A 223 4.65 -2.59 20.23
N VAL A 224 5.12 -1.55 20.91
CA VAL A 224 5.49 -1.61 22.32
C VAL A 224 4.30 -2.04 23.18
N ALA A 225 3.12 -1.45 22.97
CA ALA A 225 1.91 -1.82 23.71
C ALA A 225 1.55 -3.30 23.51
N ALA A 226 1.59 -3.78 22.27
CA ALA A 226 1.33 -5.17 21.94
C ALA A 226 2.36 -6.14 22.55
N ARG A 227 3.65 -5.76 22.54
CA ARG A 227 4.73 -6.57 23.12
C ARG A 227 4.57 -6.66 24.64
N ARG A 228 4.20 -5.56 25.30
CA ARG A 228 3.88 -5.52 26.74
C ARG A 228 2.70 -6.42 27.09
N GLN A 229 1.63 -6.40 26.29
CA GLN A 229 0.50 -7.30 26.48
C GLN A 229 0.91 -8.77 26.34
N ARG A 230 1.70 -9.12 25.30
CA ARG A 230 2.23 -10.49 25.12
C ARG A 230 3.08 -10.95 26.30
N HIS A 231 3.94 -10.08 26.83
CA HIS A 231 4.79 -10.43 27.97
C HIS A 231 3.97 -10.62 29.27
N LYS A 232 2.96 -9.77 29.51
CA LYS A 232 2.03 -9.95 30.64
C LYS A 232 1.21 -11.24 30.52
N LEU A 233 0.85 -11.63 29.29
CA LEU A 233 0.10 -12.85 29.04
C LEU A 233 0.96 -14.10 29.17
N LYS A 234 2.20 -14.07 28.68
CA LYS A 234 3.19 -15.15 28.87
C LYS A 234 3.50 -15.40 30.35
N ASN A 235 3.50 -14.36 31.18
CA ASN A 235 3.65 -14.49 32.64
C ASN A 235 2.36 -14.91 33.37
N ARG A 236 1.21 -14.96 32.68
CA ARG A 236 -0.11 -15.31 33.24
C ARG A 236 -0.65 -16.67 32.77
N ASP A 237 0.12 -17.44 32.00
CA ASP A 237 -0.27 -18.78 31.52
C ASP A 237 -0.25 -19.85 32.63
N LEU A 238 -1.20 -19.71 33.56
CA LEU A 238 -1.85 -20.83 34.26
C LEU A 238 -3.37 -20.88 33.99
N ARG A 239 -4.00 -19.85 33.41
CA ARG A 239 -5.44 -19.90 33.05
C ARG A 239 -5.77 -19.02 31.84
N GLY A 240 -5.97 -19.66 30.68
CA GLY A 240 -6.96 -19.22 29.69
C GLY A 240 -6.50 -18.22 28.61
N ARG A 241 -6.08 -18.78 27.47
CA ARG A 241 -6.26 -18.31 26.07
C ARG A 241 -6.85 -16.89 25.87
N SER A 242 -6.04 -15.84 26.03
CA SER A 242 -6.33 -14.53 25.41
C SER A 242 -5.49 -14.38 24.13
N ARG A 243 -6.16 -14.28 22.98
CA ARG A 243 -5.46 -14.14 21.69
C ARG A 243 -4.81 -12.76 21.62
N PRO A 244 -3.58 -12.63 21.10
CA PRO A 244 -2.93 -11.33 20.94
C PRO A 244 -3.77 -10.40 20.06
N ASP A 245 -3.85 -9.12 20.44
CA ASP A 245 -4.59 -8.08 19.71
C ASP A 245 -4.24 -8.14 18.21
N SER A 246 -5.24 -8.49 17.40
CA SER A 246 -5.08 -8.77 15.96
C SER A 246 -4.48 -7.59 15.20
N ALA A 247 -4.69 -6.36 15.67
CA ALA A 247 -4.18 -5.13 15.07
C ALA A 247 -2.64 -5.06 15.06
N SER A 248 -1.98 -5.45 16.16
CA SER A 248 -0.51 -5.38 16.28
C SER A 248 0.24 -6.30 15.32
N ARG A 249 -0.38 -7.43 14.94
CA ARG A 249 0.19 -8.37 13.98
C ARG A 249 0.22 -7.78 12.58
N VAL A 250 -0.76 -6.95 12.22
CA VAL A 250 -0.90 -6.36 10.89
C VAL A 250 -0.01 -5.13 10.74
N LEU A 251 0.11 -4.31 11.80
CA LEU A 251 0.67 -2.96 11.68
C LEU A 251 2.21 -2.92 11.67
N VAL A 252 2.89 -3.91 12.25
CA VAL A 252 4.37 -4.00 12.19
C VAL A 252 4.86 -4.32 10.77
N PRO A 253 4.32 -5.33 10.07
CA PRO A 253 4.69 -5.56 8.67
C PRO A 253 4.35 -4.38 7.76
N VAL A 254 3.22 -3.69 7.96
CA VAL A 254 2.89 -2.48 7.18
C VAL A 254 3.96 -1.40 7.37
N MET A 255 4.43 -1.16 8.61
CA MET A 255 5.50 -0.20 8.87
C MET A 255 6.82 -0.62 8.21
N ILE A 256 7.18 -1.91 8.26
CA ILE A 256 8.39 -2.44 7.62
C ILE A 256 8.32 -2.24 6.10
N VAL A 257 7.20 -2.64 5.48
CA VAL A 257 6.96 -2.48 4.04
C VAL A 257 7.06 -1.02 3.62
N TYR A 258 6.51 -0.09 4.40
CA TYR A 258 6.65 1.34 4.14
C TYR A 258 8.14 1.75 4.09
N TYR A 259 8.93 1.46 5.12
CA TYR A 259 10.33 1.89 5.12
C TYR A 259 11.17 1.18 4.07
N THR A 260 10.96 -0.11 3.82
CA THR A 260 11.70 -0.81 2.77
C THR A 260 11.39 -0.27 1.39
N CYS A 261 10.14 0.12 1.11
CA CYS A 261 9.75 0.61 -0.20
C CYS A 261 10.14 2.08 -0.45
N TRP A 262 10.01 2.93 0.58
CA TRP A 262 10.18 4.39 0.41
C TRP A 262 11.59 4.89 0.69
N THR A 263 12.39 4.19 1.52
CA THR A 263 13.74 4.65 1.88
C THR A 263 14.67 4.75 0.67
N PRO A 264 14.76 3.76 -0.24
CA PRO A 264 15.65 3.87 -1.41
C PRO A 264 15.35 5.11 -2.26
N CYS A 265 14.06 5.37 -2.53
CA CYS A 265 13.61 6.56 -3.26
C CYS A 265 14.03 7.86 -2.57
N MET A 266 13.76 7.98 -1.26
CA MET A 266 14.07 9.20 -0.51
C MET A 266 15.58 9.43 -0.40
N MET A 267 16.36 8.36 -0.24
CA MET A 267 17.82 8.45 -0.21
C MET A 267 18.38 8.89 -1.57
N THR A 268 17.85 8.39 -2.70
CA THR A 268 18.29 8.83 -4.03
C THR A 268 17.90 10.28 -4.32
N ILE A 269 16.71 10.72 -3.90
CA ILE A 269 16.26 12.11 -4.06
C ILE A 269 17.16 13.05 -3.25
N LEU A 270 17.42 12.73 -1.98
CA LEU A 270 18.26 13.55 -1.12
C LEU A 270 19.71 13.57 -1.58
N TYR A 271 20.25 12.42 -1.99
CA TYR A 271 21.60 12.32 -2.56
C TYR A 271 21.73 13.20 -3.79
N THR A 272 20.88 13.01 -4.80
CA THR A 272 20.93 13.79 -6.05
C THR A 272 20.71 15.29 -5.82
N ALA A 273 19.84 15.68 -4.88
CA ALA A 273 19.62 17.08 -4.52
C ALA A 273 20.85 17.73 -3.88
N ILE A 274 21.63 17.00 -3.09
CA ILE A 274 22.82 17.53 -2.39
C ILE A 274 24.08 17.45 -3.25
N SER A 275 24.34 16.30 -3.86
CA SER A 275 25.56 16.05 -4.62
C SER A 275 25.51 16.55 -6.06
N GLY A 276 24.30 16.70 -6.62
CA GLY A 276 24.11 16.98 -8.05
C GLY A 276 24.55 15.83 -8.98
N THR A 277 24.96 14.69 -8.43
CA THR A 277 25.46 13.55 -9.19
C THR A 277 24.36 12.52 -9.45
N ALA A 278 24.32 11.97 -10.66
CA ALA A 278 23.42 10.88 -11.00
C ALA A 278 23.82 9.59 -10.25
N VAL A 279 22.81 8.79 -9.90
CA VAL A 279 23.00 7.46 -9.32
C VAL A 279 23.09 6.39 -10.42
N PRO A 280 23.64 5.20 -10.15
CA PRO A 280 23.64 4.11 -11.12
C PRO A 280 22.22 3.76 -11.61
N GLU A 281 22.09 3.43 -12.90
CA GLU A 281 20.79 3.22 -13.56
C GLU A 281 19.91 2.16 -12.88
N TRP A 282 20.50 1.04 -12.46
CA TRP A 282 19.78 -0.03 -11.76
C TRP A 282 19.23 0.44 -10.40
N LEU A 283 19.97 1.31 -9.71
CA LEU A 283 19.57 1.85 -8.41
C LEU A 283 18.45 2.86 -8.60
N GLU A 284 18.52 3.69 -9.65
CA GLU A 284 17.43 4.60 -10.03
C GLU A 284 16.14 3.83 -10.33
N PHE A 285 16.21 2.80 -11.18
CA PHE A 285 15.05 1.98 -11.53
C PHE A 285 14.40 1.36 -10.28
N VAL A 286 15.20 0.72 -9.42
CA VAL A 286 14.68 0.12 -8.18
C VAL A 286 14.10 1.19 -7.26
N ALA A 287 14.81 2.30 -7.04
CA ALA A 287 14.37 3.36 -6.14
C ALA A 287 13.04 4.00 -6.57
N VAL A 288 12.81 4.16 -7.89
CA VAL A 288 11.58 4.73 -8.44
C VAL A 288 10.39 3.77 -8.37
N TRP A 289 10.60 2.49 -8.69
CA TRP A 289 9.51 1.52 -8.82
C TRP A 289 9.17 0.78 -7.52
N LEU A 290 10.09 0.69 -6.56
CA LEU A 290 9.84 0.02 -5.29
C LEU A 290 8.70 0.65 -4.47
N PRO A 291 8.52 1.99 -4.40
CA PRO A 291 7.35 2.60 -3.78
C PRO A 291 6.02 2.14 -4.36
N SER A 292 5.96 1.81 -5.66
CA SER A 292 4.73 1.29 -6.29
C SER A 292 4.31 -0.08 -5.76
N ALA A 293 5.27 -0.91 -5.31
CA ALA A 293 4.97 -2.21 -4.73
C ALA A 293 4.22 -2.11 -3.40
N ASN A 294 4.29 -0.96 -2.71
CA ASN A 294 3.66 -0.73 -1.42
C ASN A 294 2.14 -1.01 -1.43
N GLY A 295 1.42 -0.58 -2.47
CA GLY A 295 -0.03 -0.81 -2.59
C GLY A 295 -0.38 -2.30 -2.62
N PHE A 296 0.34 -3.09 -3.42
CA PHE A 296 0.18 -4.55 -3.49
C PHE A 296 0.62 -5.26 -2.20
N LEU A 297 1.74 -4.85 -1.61
CA LEU A 297 2.26 -5.44 -0.38
C LEU A 297 1.34 -5.17 0.82
N ASN A 298 0.66 -4.01 0.86
CA ASN A 298 -0.38 -3.75 1.84
C ASN A 298 -1.52 -4.78 1.73
N CYS A 299 -1.95 -5.13 0.51
CA CYS A 299 -2.96 -6.17 0.28
C CYS A 299 -2.51 -7.54 0.80
N ILE A 300 -1.26 -7.94 0.51
CA ILE A 300 -0.66 -9.18 1.01
C ILE A 300 -0.65 -9.18 2.53
N VAL A 301 -0.19 -8.10 3.17
CA VAL A 301 -0.12 -8.01 4.63
C VAL A 301 -1.51 -8.13 5.25
N TYR A 302 -2.54 -7.48 4.68
CA TYR A 302 -3.91 -7.65 5.15
C TYR A 302 -4.43 -9.08 4.95
N PHE A 303 -4.16 -9.69 3.79
CA PHE A 303 -4.58 -11.06 3.47
C PHE A 303 -3.92 -12.09 4.39
N TRP A 304 -2.60 -12.08 4.54
CA TRP A 304 -1.89 -13.12 5.29
C TRP A 304 -2.17 -13.07 6.79
N ILE A 305 -2.38 -11.88 7.34
CA ILE A 305 -2.39 -11.68 8.78
C ILE A 305 -3.83 -11.68 9.35
N ASN A 306 -4.80 -11.17 8.60
CA ASN A 306 -6.18 -11.11 9.06
C ASN A 306 -6.95 -12.39 8.69
N HIS A 307 -7.10 -13.30 9.65
CA HIS A 307 -7.86 -14.55 9.45
C HIS A 307 -9.30 -14.32 8.99
N SER A 308 -9.94 -13.23 9.43
CA SER A 308 -11.29 -12.85 8.99
C SER A 308 -11.30 -12.41 7.52
N PHE A 309 -10.22 -11.78 7.05
CA PHE A 309 -10.03 -11.42 5.64
C PHE A 309 -9.87 -12.68 4.78
N ARG A 310 -9.01 -13.63 5.18
CA ARG A 310 -8.82 -14.91 4.47
C ARG A 310 -10.10 -15.72 4.35
N ARG A 311 -10.84 -15.87 5.45
CA ARG A 311 -12.09 -16.65 5.45
C ARG A 311 -13.09 -16.07 4.45
N LYS A 312 -13.24 -14.74 4.40
CA LYS A 312 -14.15 -14.08 3.46
C LYS A 312 -13.65 -14.12 2.03
N PHE A 313 -12.35 -13.91 1.80
CA PHE A 313 -11.75 -14.06 0.46
C PHE A 313 -11.95 -15.48 -0.09
N CYS A 314 -11.71 -16.52 0.73
CA CYS A 314 -11.99 -17.91 0.34
C CYS A 314 -13.48 -18.16 0.08
N LEU A 315 -14.39 -17.61 0.89
CA LEU A 315 -15.84 -17.73 0.66
C LEU A 315 -16.28 -17.06 -0.65
N MET A 316 -15.71 -15.89 -0.96
CA MET A 316 -15.97 -15.19 -2.23
C MET A 316 -15.37 -15.93 -3.41
N GLY A 317 -14.13 -16.42 -3.30
CA GLY A 317 -13.49 -17.26 -4.32
C GLY A 317 -14.27 -18.55 -4.59
N HIS A 318 -14.79 -19.19 -3.54
CA HIS A 318 -15.66 -20.37 -3.68
C HIS A 318 -16.97 -20.03 -4.42
N ARG A 319 -17.58 -18.88 -4.15
CA ARG A 319 -18.78 -18.42 -4.87
C ARG A 319 -18.48 -18.09 -6.34
N LEU A 320 -17.37 -17.41 -6.63
CA LEU A 320 -16.95 -17.17 -8.02
C LEU A 320 -16.65 -18.49 -8.75
N CYS A 321 -15.98 -19.42 -8.10
CA CYS A 321 -15.68 -20.74 -8.66
C CYS A 321 -16.96 -21.56 -8.94
N LEU A 322 -17.96 -21.49 -8.05
CA LEU A 322 -19.28 -22.11 -8.27
C LEU A 322 -20.07 -21.45 -9.42
N GLN A 323 -19.88 -20.14 -9.63
CA GLN A 323 -20.50 -19.43 -10.76
C GLN A 323 -19.79 -19.70 -12.09
N LEU A 324 -18.46 -19.88 -12.07
CA LEU A 324 -17.65 -20.21 -13.25
C LEU A 324 -17.70 -21.71 -13.62
N CYS A 325 -17.94 -22.59 -12.63
CA CYS A 325 -18.10 -24.04 -12.80
C CYS A 325 -19.47 -24.50 -12.25
N PRO A 326 -20.58 -24.32 -12.99
CA PRO A 326 -21.91 -24.76 -12.57
C PRO A 326 -22.05 -26.29 -12.42
N ALA A 327 -21.08 -27.07 -12.89
CA ALA A 327 -21.08 -28.53 -12.82
C ALA A 327 -20.83 -29.10 -11.41
N VAL A 328 -20.20 -28.35 -10.50
CA VAL A 328 -19.89 -28.84 -9.14
C VAL A 328 -21.09 -28.68 -8.18
N GLY A 329 -22.02 -27.76 -8.47
CA GLY A 329 -23.24 -27.56 -7.69
C GLY A 329 -24.31 -28.65 -7.87
N LYS A 330 -24.15 -29.56 -8.84
CA LYS A 330 -25.14 -30.60 -9.16
C LYS A 330 -24.81 -32.01 -8.64
N VAL A 331 -23.62 -32.25 -8.08
CA VAL A 331 -23.20 -33.60 -7.62
C VAL A 331 -23.47 -33.83 -6.12
N GLY A 332 -23.90 -32.81 -5.37
CA GLY A 332 -24.27 -32.93 -3.96
C GLY A 332 -25.75 -33.22 -3.67
N GLY A 333 -26.54 -33.56 -4.68
CA GLY A 333 -27.98 -33.83 -4.54
C GLY A 333 -28.26 -35.26 -4.07
N TYR A 334 -28.05 -35.55 -2.78
CA TYR A 334 -28.65 -36.74 -2.17
C TYR A 334 -30.17 -36.54 -2.13
N ARG A 335 -30.87 -37.25 -3.02
CA ARG A 335 -32.33 -37.31 -3.09
C ARG A 335 -32.81 -38.31 -2.02
N ALA A 336 -33.28 -37.81 -0.88
CA ALA A 336 -34.07 -38.62 0.04
C ALA A 336 -35.49 -38.79 -0.53
N PRO A 337 -36.04 -40.01 -0.61
CA PRO A 337 -37.45 -40.22 -0.92
C PRO A 337 -38.27 -40.21 0.37
N GLY A 338 -39.33 -39.40 0.43
CA GLY A 338 -40.32 -39.42 1.51
C GLY A 338 -40.73 -38.01 1.94
N GLY A 339 -41.89 -37.56 1.47
CA GLY A 339 -42.34 -36.18 1.57
C GLY A 339 -42.76 -35.72 2.97
N VAL A 340 -42.54 -34.43 3.24
CA VAL A 340 -43.52 -33.50 3.79
C VAL A 340 -43.17 -32.11 3.21
N SER A 341 -44.15 -31.48 2.58
CA SER A 341 -44.12 -30.07 2.20
C SER A 341 -44.08 -29.18 3.44
N VAL A 342 -43.02 -28.38 3.60
CA VAL A 342 -43.02 -27.20 4.48
C VAL A 342 -42.64 -25.99 3.65
N VAL A 343 -43.66 -25.31 3.14
CA VAL A 343 -43.59 -23.86 2.90
C VAL A 343 -43.55 -23.25 4.30
N GLY A 344 -42.41 -22.64 4.65
CA GLY A 344 -42.20 -22.06 5.97
C GLY A 344 -41.03 -21.10 5.96
N SER A 345 -41.37 -19.82 5.84
CA SER A 345 -40.71 -18.70 6.52
C SER A 345 -39.70 -19.13 7.60
N ALA A 346 -38.42 -18.93 7.33
CA ALA A 346 -37.34 -18.94 8.32
C ALA A 346 -36.31 -17.87 7.94
N TRP A 347 -36.81 -16.64 7.82
CA TRP A 347 -36.02 -15.47 8.19
C TRP A 347 -36.44 -15.12 9.62
N ASP A 348 -35.46 -14.76 10.42
CA ASP A 348 -35.51 -14.42 11.84
C ASP A 348 -35.29 -15.54 12.86
N ASN A 349 -34.36 -15.20 13.76
CA ASN A 349 -34.08 -15.79 15.06
C ASN A 349 -33.30 -17.10 15.11
N ASN A 350 -31.98 -16.97 14.93
CA ASN A 350 -31.04 -17.60 15.85
C ASN A 350 -29.75 -16.76 16.04
N ASN A 351 -29.95 -15.54 16.54
CA ASN A 351 -28.88 -14.68 17.07
C ASN A 351 -29.06 -14.54 18.58
N SER A 352 -28.83 -15.62 19.32
CA SER A 352 -28.69 -15.53 20.77
C SER A 352 -27.73 -16.60 21.28
N LEU A 353 -26.61 -16.11 21.82
CA LEU A 353 -25.73 -16.70 22.85
C LEU A 353 -24.29 -17.10 22.47
N GLN A 354 -23.90 -17.27 21.19
CA GLN A 354 -22.50 -17.64 20.85
C GLN A 354 -21.61 -16.48 20.34
N GLU A 355 -22.16 -15.31 19.97
CA GLU A 355 -21.37 -14.20 19.38
C GLU A 355 -20.92 -13.10 20.36
N ARG A 356 -21.28 -13.17 21.65
CA ARG A 356 -20.87 -12.15 22.64
C ARG A 356 -19.40 -12.22 23.08
N SER A 357 -18.61 -13.17 22.60
CA SER A 357 -17.20 -13.34 23.02
C SER A 357 -16.17 -12.72 22.06
N CYS A 358 -16.59 -12.05 20.99
CA CYS A 358 -15.69 -11.47 19.98
C CYS A 358 -15.90 -9.97 19.75
N SER A 359 -16.30 -9.23 20.78
CA SER A 359 -16.38 -7.77 20.77
C SER A 359 -15.22 -7.14 21.54
N VAL A 360 -14.38 -6.39 20.83
CA VAL A 360 -13.49 -5.37 21.39
C VAL A 360 -14.37 -4.25 21.94
N SER A 361 -14.73 -4.37 23.21
CA SER A 361 -15.30 -3.29 24.02
C SER A 361 -14.95 -3.63 25.47
N SER A 362 -13.92 -2.98 25.98
CA SER A 362 -13.68 -2.94 27.42
C SER A 362 -14.74 -2.05 28.06
N ASN A 363 -15.88 -2.63 28.40
CA ASN A 363 -16.74 -2.11 29.47
C ASN A 363 -16.52 -3.02 30.68
N CYS A 364 -15.62 -2.60 31.57
CA CYS A 364 -15.66 -3.06 32.96
C CYS A 364 -16.93 -2.48 33.58
N THR A 365 -18.00 -3.25 33.59
CA THR A 365 -19.13 -2.97 34.48
C THR A 365 -18.73 -3.47 35.86
N LEU A 366 -18.42 -2.53 36.76
CA LEU A 366 -18.48 -2.75 38.20
C LEU A 366 -19.89 -3.26 38.52
N LEU A 367 -20.03 -4.53 38.89
CA LEU A 367 -21.23 -5.05 39.54
C LEU A 367 -21.10 -4.73 41.04
N PRO A 368 -22.05 -3.96 41.63
CA PRO A 368 -22.08 -3.78 43.07
C PRO A 368 -22.46 -5.10 43.74
N GLN A 369 -21.85 -5.35 44.90
CA GLN A 369 -22.32 -6.37 45.83
C GLN A 369 -23.79 -6.11 46.16
N VAL A 370 -24.64 -7.12 45.94
CA VAL A 370 -25.92 -7.23 46.62
C VAL A 370 -25.89 -8.54 47.39
N VAL A 371 -25.71 -8.37 48.69
CA VAL A 371 -26.11 -9.31 49.73
C VAL A 371 -27.63 -9.38 49.67
N GLU A 372 -28.21 -10.56 49.50
CA GLU A 372 -29.52 -10.85 50.06
C GLU A 372 -29.70 -12.36 50.21
N SER A 373 -29.59 -12.78 51.47
CA SER A 373 -30.17 -13.97 52.06
C SER A 373 -31.70 -13.91 51.88
N CYS A 374 -32.34 -15.02 51.55
CA CYS A 374 -33.59 -15.45 52.18
C CYS A 374 -33.99 -16.87 51.75
N ILE A 375 -33.97 -17.75 52.76
CA ILE A 375 -34.84 -18.90 53.07
C ILE A 375 -34.98 -19.99 52.01
#